data_AF-A0A8T3S6V8-F1
#
_entry.id   AF-A0A8T3S6V8-F1
#
_cell.length_a   1.000
_cell.length_b   1.000
_cell.length_c   1.000
_cell.angle_alpha   90.00
_cell.angle_beta   90.00
_cell.angle_gamma   90.00
#
_symmetry.space_group_name_H-M   'P 1'
#
loop_
_entity.id
_entity.type
_entity.pdbx_description
1 polymer ?
#
loop_
_entity_poly.entity_id
_entity_poly.type
_entity_poly.pdbx_seq_one_letter_code
_entity_poly.pdbx_strand_id
1 'polypeptide(L)'
;MQQTFGDASNGQTASLPPHDVIDLGLAAEGVRRIEWAEREMPVLRLIRERFERERPLEGLRIGACLHVTTETANLMRTLKAGGADVSLCASNPLSTKDDVAAALVVEYGISTYARRGEDRDTYYAHLNAVADTQPQVTMDDGCDLVSLLHQERPEQLDQILAGTEETTTGVIRLKAMAADGALAFPVVAVNEAKTKHLFDNRYGTGQSTVDGILRATNVLLAGRKVVIAGYGWVGRGIASRFRGMGSHVAITEVEPIPAIEALMDGFVVMTGLEAAAWGDVFITATGNLNVFRREHFEKMHDGAIMANSGHFDDEIDLKSLREMAAGQVREVRRDVEEFIVDGKRLHVVAEGR
;
A
#
# COMPACT_ATOMS: atom_id res chain seq x y z
N MET A 1 68.00 12.14 9.60
CA MET A 1 66.81 11.55 10.24
C MET A 1 65.60 12.09 9.47
N GLN A 2 65.22 11.40 8.40
CA GLN A 2 64.10 11.74 7.53
C GLN A 2 63.14 10.56 7.66
N GLN A 3 61.99 10.78 8.31
CA GLN A 3 60.92 9.80 8.35
C GLN A 3 59.83 10.26 7.38
N THR A 4 59.70 9.47 6.32
CA THR A 4 58.55 9.37 5.43
C THR A 4 57.34 8.88 6.22
N PHE A 5 56.27 9.67 6.25
CA PHE A 5 54.94 9.17 6.60
C PHE A 5 54.28 8.66 5.32
N GLY A 6 53.99 7.36 5.31
CA GLY A 6 53.28 6.69 4.23
C GLY A 6 51.83 7.14 4.20
N ASP A 7 51.37 7.42 2.99
CA ASP A 7 49.97 7.66 2.67
C ASP A 7 49.30 6.29 2.50
N ALA A 8 48.35 5.99 3.38
CA ALA A 8 47.57 4.75 3.34
C ALA A 8 46.14 5.03 3.79
N SER A 9 45.27 5.31 2.83
CA SER A 9 43.89 4.81 2.86
C SER A 9 43.28 4.86 1.46
N ASN A 10 43.39 3.74 0.75
CA ASN A 10 42.53 3.38 -0.38
C ASN A 10 41.10 3.19 0.17
N GLY A 11 40.31 4.26 0.18
CA GLY A 11 38.86 4.18 0.35
C GLY A 11 38.22 3.88 -1.00
N GLN A 12 38.08 2.61 -1.37
CA GLN A 12 37.13 2.24 -2.42
C GLN A 12 35.73 2.54 -1.88
N THR A 13 35.14 3.65 -2.33
CA THR A 13 33.70 3.86 -2.18
C THR A 13 33.00 2.71 -2.90
N ALA A 14 32.41 1.78 -2.15
CA ALA A 14 31.56 0.75 -2.73
C ALA A 14 30.52 1.45 -3.61
N SER A 15 30.41 1.04 -4.88
CA SER A 15 29.39 1.56 -5.77
C SER A 15 28.01 1.23 -5.19
N LEU A 16 27.09 2.19 -5.20
CA LEU A 16 25.71 1.97 -4.78
C LEU A 16 25.08 0.82 -5.59
N PRO A 17 24.14 0.05 -5.01
CA PRO A 17 23.41 -0.96 -5.75
C PRO A 17 22.59 -0.34 -6.89
N PRO A 18 22.19 -1.10 -7.92
CA PRO A 18 21.22 -0.64 -8.91
C PRO A 18 19.95 -0.09 -8.26
N HIS A 19 19.50 1.07 -8.71
CA HIS A 19 18.36 1.75 -8.10
C HIS A 19 17.69 2.73 -9.06
N ASP A 20 16.45 3.08 -8.75
CA ASP A 20 15.77 4.24 -9.31
C ASP A 20 14.93 4.93 -8.23
N VAL A 21 15.44 6.03 -7.68
CA VAL A 21 14.81 6.82 -6.60
C VAL A 21 14.84 8.31 -6.94
N ILE A 22 14.04 9.14 -6.27
CA ILE A 22 13.93 10.58 -6.59
C ILE A 22 15.22 11.35 -6.25
N ASP A 23 15.71 11.21 -5.01
CA ASP A 23 16.86 11.98 -4.52
C ASP A 23 17.61 11.21 -3.42
N LEU A 24 18.85 10.81 -3.71
CA LEU A 24 19.73 10.12 -2.75
C LEU A 24 20.14 11.01 -1.57
N GLY A 25 20.08 12.33 -1.71
CA GLY A 25 20.37 13.29 -0.64
C GLY A 25 19.42 13.18 0.56
N LEU A 26 18.26 12.54 0.39
CA LEU A 26 17.28 12.31 1.45
C LEU A 26 17.64 11.16 2.41
N ALA A 27 18.66 10.36 2.10
CA ALA A 27 18.99 9.14 2.82
C ALA A 27 19.18 9.36 4.33
N ALA A 28 19.86 10.43 4.75
CA ALA A 28 20.09 10.70 6.16
C ALA A 28 18.78 10.94 6.94
N GLU A 29 17.76 11.53 6.31
CA GLU A 29 16.44 11.67 6.90
C GLU A 29 15.71 10.32 6.96
N GLY A 30 15.77 9.56 5.87
CA GLY A 30 15.18 8.22 5.81
C GLY A 30 15.73 7.30 6.90
N VAL A 31 17.04 7.27 7.12
CA VAL A 31 17.67 6.49 8.20
C VAL A 31 17.06 6.82 9.55
N ARG A 32 16.97 8.12 9.90
CA ARG A 32 16.38 8.54 11.19
C ARG A 32 14.93 8.07 11.34
N ARG A 33 14.14 8.11 10.26
CA ARG A 33 12.74 7.68 10.27
C ARG A 33 12.59 6.16 10.33
N ILE A 34 13.44 5.42 9.62
CA ILE A 34 13.48 3.95 9.64
C ILE A 34 13.84 3.45 11.04
N GLU A 35 14.87 4.01 11.66
CA GLU A 35 15.29 3.67 13.02
C GLU A 35 14.24 4.06 14.06
N TRP A 36 13.55 5.19 13.86
CA TRP A 36 12.42 5.57 14.71
C TRP A 36 11.30 4.52 14.67
N ALA A 37 10.90 4.07 13.49
CA ALA A 37 9.86 3.06 13.32
C ALA A 37 10.28 1.70 13.91
N GLU A 38 11.55 1.32 13.77
CA GLU A 38 12.09 0.06 14.28
C GLU A 38 11.82 -0.15 15.78
N ARG A 39 11.84 0.94 16.56
CA ARG A 39 11.58 0.89 18.01
C ARG A 39 10.22 0.29 18.37
N GLU A 40 9.23 0.46 17.50
CA GLU A 40 7.87 -0.06 17.65
C GLU A 40 7.66 -1.39 16.91
N MET A 41 8.73 -2.01 16.38
CA MET A 41 8.70 -3.29 15.67
C MET A 41 9.51 -4.39 16.40
N PRO A 42 9.23 -4.67 17.70
CA PRO A 42 10.09 -5.53 18.52
C PRO A 42 10.18 -6.97 18.00
N VAL A 43 9.12 -7.52 17.42
CA VAL A 43 9.12 -8.88 16.86
C VAL A 43 10.05 -8.97 15.66
N LEU A 44 9.99 -7.99 14.75
CA LEU A 44 10.85 -7.97 13.57
C LEU A 44 12.32 -7.77 13.95
N ARG A 45 12.59 -6.91 14.95
CA ARG A 45 13.94 -6.76 15.51
C ARG A 45 14.48 -8.08 16.08
N LEU A 46 13.68 -8.82 16.85
CA LEU A 46 14.08 -10.14 17.37
C LEU A 46 14.39 -11.14 16.24
N ILE A 47 13.60 -11.10 15.15
CA ILE A 47 13.86 -11.93 13.97
C ILE A 47 15.18 -11.51 13.31
N ARG A 48 15.44 -10.21 13.19
CA ARG A 48 16.68 -9.68 12.62
C ARG A 48 17.91 -10.10 13.43
N GLU A 49 17.89 -9.93 14.74
CA GLU A 49 18.99 -10.35 15.64
C GLU A 49 19.28 -11.85 15.52
N ARG A 50 18.24 -12.68 15.32
CA ARG A 50 18.41 -14.11 15.01
C ARG A 50 19.02 -14.32 13.62
N PHE A 51 18.49 -13.63 12.61
CA PHE A 51 18.92 -13.76 11.22
C PHE A 51 20.37 -13.33 11.00
N GLU A 52 20.84 -12.30 11.71
CA GLU A 52 22.25 -11.88 11.69
C GLU A 52 23.21 -13.01 12.13
N ARG A 53 22.76 -13.86 13.05
CA ARG A 53 23.54 -14.99 13.59
C ARG A 53 23.42 -16.24 12.73
N GLU A 54 22.21 -16.56 12.27
CA GLU A 54 21.91 -17.83 11.60
C GLU A 54 22.07 -17.75 10.07
N ARG A 55 21.98 -16.54 9.51
CA ARG A 55 22.00 -16.27 8.06
C ARG A 55 21.17 -17.27 7.24
N PRO A 56 19.88 -17.49 7.58
CA PRO A 56 19.09 -18.57 6.99
C PRO A 56 18.68 -18.34 5.53
N LEU A 57 18.92 -17.13 5.00
CA LEU A 57 18.57 -16.73 3.64
C LEU A 57 19.82 -16.54 2.76
N GLU A 58 20.99 -17.02 3.21
CA GLU A 58 22.25 -16.94 2.47
C GLU A 58 22.10 -17.46 1.03
N GLY A 59 22.43 -16.62 0.07
CA GLY A 59 22.42 -16.98 -1.35
C GLY A 59 21.04 -16.96 -2.01
N LEU A 60 19.97 -16.64 -1.28
CA LEU A 60 18.65 -16.42 -1.86
C LEU A 60 18.52 -15.01 -2.43
N ARG A 61 17.96 -14.92 -3.63
CA ARG A 61 17.51 -13.65 -4.23
C ARG A 61 16.02 -13.46 -3.98
N ILE A 62 15.65 -12.35 -3.36
CA ILE A 62 14.26 -12.01 -3.03
C ILE A 62 13.85 -10.76 -3.81
N GLY A 63 12.81 -10.90 -4.63
CA GLY A 63 12.16 -9.79 -5.32
C GLY A 63 10.89 -9.39 -4.58
N ALA A 64 10.82 -8.15 -4.12
CA ALA A 64 9.69 -7.63 -3.37
C ALA A 64 8.98 -6.51 -4.14
N CYS A 65 7.65 -6.58 -4.19
CA CYS A 65 6.76 -5.53 -4.68
C CYS A 65 5.81 -5.17 -3.54
N LEU A 66 6.15 -4.10 -2.80
CA LEU A 66 5.48 -3.70 -1.56
C LEU A 66 5.45 -2.17 -1.45
N HIS A 67 4.62 -1.61 -0.56
CA HIS A 67 4.70 -0.19 -0.24
C HIS A 67 6.09 0.17 0.31
N VAL A 68 6.77 1.17 -0.26
CA VAL A 68 8.12 1.58 0.20
C VAL A 68 8.00 2.59 1.35
N THR A 69 7.88 2.05 2.57
CA THR A 69 7.73 2.80 3.83
C THR A 69 8.79 2.43 4.86
N THR A 70 8.80 3.13 6.00
CA THR A 70 9.72 2.87 7.11
C THR A 70 9.61 1.45 7.65
N GLU A 71 8.41 0.87 7.63
CA GLU A 71 8.12 -0.49 8.08
C GLU A 71 8.70 -1.51 7.10
N THR A 72 8.46 -1.32 5.80
CA THR A 72 9.04 -2.15 4.74
C THR A 72 10.56 -2.08 4.73
N ALA A 73 11.14 -0.91 4.96
CA ALA A 73 12.59 -0.80 5.06
C ALA A 73 13.17 -1.64 6.20
N ASN A 74 12.49 -1.70 7.35
CA ASN A 74 12.87 -2.59 8.45
C ASN A 74 12.72 -4.07 8.09
N LEU A 75 11.73 -4.43 7.27
CA LEU A 75 11.61 -5.78 6.71
C LEU A 75 12.77 -6.11 5.78
N MET A 76 13.09 -5.23 4.82
CA MET A 76 14.21 -5.45 3.89
C MET A 76 15.55 -5.57 4.61
N ARG A 77 15.80 -4.72 5.63
CA ARG A 77 16.97 -4.82 6.51
C ARG A 77 17.03 -6.19 7.21
N THR A 78 15.90 -6.73 7.63
CA THR A 78 15.79 -8.03 8.28
C THR A 78 16.13 -9.18 7.33
N LEU A 79 15.59 -9.14 6.11
CA LEU A 79 15.88 -10.14 5.07
C LEU A 79 17.37 -10.13 4.68
N LYS A 80 17.92 -8.94 4.44
CA LYS A 80 19.34 -8.75 4.11
C LYS A 80 20.26 -9.22 5.24
N ALA A 81 19.91 -8.95 6.50
CA ALA A 81 20.63 -9.46 7.65
C ALA A 81 20.63 -11.00 7.73
N GLY A 82 19.59 -11.64 7.19
CA GLY A 82 19.52 -13.09 7.00
C GLY A 82 20.40 -13.63 5.87
N GLY A 83 21.12 -12.79 5.13
CA GLY A 83 21.99 -13.18 4.02
C GLY A 83 21.34 -13.14 2.64
N ALA A 84 20.09 -12.67 2.53
CA ALA A 84 19.41 -12.53 1.25
C ALA A 84 19.97 -11.36 0.43
N ASP A 85 20.00 -11.53 -0.89
CA ASP A 85 20.08 -10.43 -1.85
C ASP A 85 18.65 -9.95 -2.15
N VAL A 86 18.37 -8.67 -1.89
CA VAL A 86 17.00 -8.14 -1.86
C VAL A 86 16.87 -7.00 -2.85
N SER A 87 15.84 -7.07 -3.69
CA SER A 87 15.43 -6.00 -4.60
C SER A 87 13.97 -5.64 -4.36
N LEU A 88 13.69 -4.33 -4.27
CA LEU A 88 12.37 -3.80 -3.90
C LEU A 88 11.86 -2.82 -4.96
N CYS A 89 10.59 -2.97 -5.34
CA CYS A 89 9.81 -1.95 -6.02
C CYS A 89 8.50 -1.62 -5.29
N ALA A 90 7.89 -0.49 -5.63
CA ALA A 90 6.62 -0.07 -5.06
C ALA A 90 5.45 -0.91 -5.59
N SER A 91 4.49 -1.24 -4.72
CA SER A 91 3.19 -1.83 -5.11
C SER A 91 2.11 -0.79 -5.41
N ASN A 92 2.37 0.49 -5.12
CA ASN A 92 1.42 1.57 -5.39
C ASN A 92 2.19 2.88 -5.66
N PRO A 93 1.89 3.59 -6.77
CA PRO A 93 2.59 4.81 -7.18
C PRO A 93 2.64 5.92 -6.13
N LEU A 94 1.62 6.02 -5.27
CA LEU A 94 1.51 7.10 -4.28
C LEU A 94 1.96 6.66 -2.88
N SER A 95 2.42 5.43 -2.70
CA SER A 95 2.75 4.91 -1.36
C SER A 95 4.18 5.21 -0.89
N THR A 96 5.11 5.34 -1.84
CA THR A 96 6.54 5.53 -1.58
C THR A 96 6.82 6.74 -0.69
N LYS A 97 7.74 6.55 0.27
CA LYS A 97 8.43 7.63 0.99
C LYS A 97 9.83 7.77 0.42
N ASP A 98 10.06 8.83 -0.36
CA ASP A 98 11.29 8.98 -1.14
C ASP A 98 12.56 9.02 -0.28
N ASP A 99 12.46 9.56 0.92
CA ASP A 99 13.55 9.56 1.90
C ASP A 99 13.92 8.14 2.37
N VAL A 100 12.91 7.28 2.52
CA VAL A 100 13.11 5.87 2.87
C VAL A 100 13.73 5.09 1.71
N ALA A 101 13.24 5.31 0.49
CA ALA A 101 13.82 4.70 -0.71
C ALA A 101 15.30 5.08 -0.87
N ALA A 102 15.64 6.35 -0.65
CA ALA A 102 17.03 6.82 -0.66
C ALA A 102 17.88 6.15 0.43
N ALA A 103 17.36 6.01 1.65
CA ALA A 103 18.08 5.37 2.75
C ALA A 103 18.35 3.87 2.50
N LEU A 104 17.39 3.16 1.90
CA LEU A 104 17.56 1.76 1.51
C LEU A 104 18.74 1.56 0.56
N VAL A 105 18.91 2.47 -0.40
CA VAL A 105 20.03 2.45 -1.35
C VAL A 105 21.35 2.85 -0.69
N VAL A 106 21.40 4.02 -0.06
CA VAL A 106 22.66 4.66 0.37
C VAL A 106 23.23 4.02 1.64
N GLU A 107 22.40 3.83 2.66
CA GLU A 107 22.85 3.34 3.97
C GLU A 107 22.81 1.81 4.01
N TYR A 108 21.70 1.23 3.53
CA TYR A 108 21.47 -0.21 3.70
C TYR A 108 21.88 -1.04 2.48
N GLY A 109 22.28 -0.42 1.37
CA GLY A 109 22.78 -1.09 0.17
C GLY A 109 21.80 -2.08 -0.45
N ILE A 110 20.51 -1.75 -0.48
CA ILE A 110 19.42 -2.56 -1.03
C ILE A 110 18.98 -1.94 -2.36
N SER A 111 18.92 -2.76 -3.42
CA SER A 111 18.44 -2.32 -4.73
C SER A 111 16.98 -1.90 -4.62
N THR A 112 16.68 -0.64 -4.91
CA THR A 112 15.35 -0.06 -4.71
C THR A 112 14.94 0.75 -5.94
N TYR A 113 13.78 0.41 -6.50
CA TYR A 113 13.17 1.05 -7.66
C TYR A 113 11.81 1.57 -7.21
N ALA A 114 11.79 2.79 -6.68
CA ALA A 114 10.59 3.38 -6.13
C ALA A 114 10.71 4.90 -6.01
N ARG A 115 9.68 5.59 -6.45
CA ARG A 115 9.47 7.04 -6.46
C ARG A 115 8.02 7.31 -6.10
N ARG A 116 7.75 8.37 -5.34
CA ARG A 116 6.37 8.81 -5.12
C ARG A 116 5.84 9.52 -6.38
N GLY A 117 4.65 9.13 -6.83
CA GLY A 117 3.98 9.72 -7.99
C GLY A 117 4.46 9.18 -9.32
N GLU A 118 4.81 7.88 -9.36
CA GLU A 118 5.19 7.22 -10.60
C GLU A 118 4.06 7.21 -11.63
N ASP A 119 4.43 7.43 -12.90
CA ASP A 119 3.53 7.10 -14.00
C ASP A 119 3.52 5.59 -14.26
N ARG A 120 2.57 5.15 -15.09
CA ARG A 120 2.40 3.75 -15.43
C ARG A 120 3.67 3.12 -16.01
N ASP A 121 4.36 3.83 -16.89
CA ASP A 121 5.52 3.30 -17.59
C ASP A 121 6.68 3.08 -16.61
N THR A 122 6.89 4.02 -15.69
CA THR A 122 7.89 3.91 -14.62
C THR A 122 7.55 2.77 -13.66
N TYR A 123 6.28 2.65 -13.24
CA TYR A 123 5.82 1.58 -12.35
C TYR A 123 6.14 0.18 -12.93
N TYR A 124 5.78 -0.06 -14.20
CA TYR A 124 6.09 -1.33 -14.86
C TYR A 124 7.59 -1.52 -15.15
N ALA A 125 8.34 -0.43 -15.41
CA ALA A 125 9.79 -0.51 -15.53
C ALA A 125 10.45 -0.95 -14.21
N HIS A 126 9.95 -0.50 -13.06
CA HIS A 126 10.44 -0.90 -11.75
C HIS A 126 10.13 -2.35 -11.42
N LEU A 127 8.92 -2.83 -11.72
CA LEU A 127 8.57 -4.25 -11.63
C LEU A 127 9.52 -5.12 -12.47
N ASN A 128 9.79 -4.69 -13.71
CA ASN A 128 10.74 -5.38 -14.59
C ASN A 128 12.17 -5.36 -14.04
N ALA A 129 12.62 -4.24 -13.47
CA ALA A 129 13.95 -4.13 -12.86
C ALA A 129 14.13 -5.09 -11.67
N VAL A 130 13.08 -5.34 -10.88
CA VAL A 130 13.08 -6.38 -9.84
C VAL A 130 13.07 -7.78 -10.46
N ALA A 131 12.27 -8.02 -11.50
CA ALA A 131 12.27 -9.32 -12.19
C ALA A 131 13.64 -9.63 -12.85
N ASP A 132 14.35 -8.62 -13.36
CA ASP A 132 15.68 -8.75 -13.98
C ASP A 132 16.74 -9.26 -13.00
N THR A 133 16.51 -9.15 -11.68
CA THR A 133 17.41 -9.75 -10.68
C THR A 133 17.24 -11.26 -10.54
N GLN A 134 16.36 -11.88 -11.34
CA GLN A 134 16.04 -13.30 -11.32
C GLN A 134 15.77 -13.79 -9.89
N PRO A 135 14.74 -13.25 -9.22
CA PRO A 135 14.40 -13.64 -7.87
C PRO A 135 14.13 -15.13 -7.79
N GLN A 136 14.43 -15.74 -6.65
CA GLN A 136 14.07 -17.13 -6.33
C GLN A 136 12.87 -17.17 -5.37
N VAL A 137 12.61 -16.07 -4.67
CA VAL A 137 11.44 -15.89 -3.81
C VAL A 137 10.79 -14.57 -4.15
N THR A 138 9.46 -14.58 -4.32
CA THR A 138 8.68 -13.35 -4.48
C THR A 138 7.99 -12.95 -3.18
N MET A 139 7.84 -11.64 -2.98
CA MET A 139 7.08 -11.07 -1.88
C MET A 139 6.22 -9.95 -2.42
N ASP A 140 4.91 -10.20 -2.48
CA ASP A 140 3.99 -9.39 -3.27
C ASP A 140 2.84 -8.85 -2.40
N ASP A 141 2.43 -7.64 -2.74
CA ASP A 141 1.29 -6.91 -2.17
C ASP A 141 0.45 -6.45 -3.37
N GLY A 142 -0.53 -7.27 -3.76
CA GLY A 142 -1.38 -7.01 -4.93
C GLY A 142 -1.22 -7.98 -6.10
N CYS A 143 -0.25 -8.89 -6.02
CA CYS A 143 0.05 -9.93 -7.01
C CYS A 143 0.61 -9.41 -8.35
N ASP A 144 1.18 -8.20 -8.39
CA ASP A 144 1.64 -7.59 -9.64
C ASP A 144 2.97 -8.20 -10.14
N LEU A 145 3.93 -8.45 -9.25
CA LEU A 145 5.20 -9.09 -9.62
C LEU A 145 4.98 -10.56 -10.03
N VAL A 146 4.14 -11.29 -9.29
CA VAL A 146 3.77 -12.66 -9.63
C VAL A 146 3.03 -12.71 -10.97
N SER A 147 2.14 -11.74 -11.25
CA SER A 147 1.43 -11.65 -12.54
C SER A 147 2.40 -11.38 -13.68
N LEU A 148 3.35 -10.45 -13.52
CA LEU A 148 4.39 -10.18 -14.51
C LEU A 148 5.18 -11.45 -14.86
N LEU A 149 5.62 -12.20 -13.84
CA LEU A 149 6.38 -13.44 -14.04
C LEU A 149 5.58 -14.50 -14.80
N HIS A 150 4.29 -14.66 -14.52
CA HIS A 150 3.45 -15.66 -15.20
C HIS A 150 3.08 -15.26 -16.63
N GLN A 151 2.87 -13.97 -16.91
CA GLN A 151 2.34 -13.51 -18.19
C GLN A 151 3.42 -13.12 -19.18
N GLU A 152 4.47 -12.45 -18.71
CA GLU A 152 5.47 -11.81 -19.58
C GLU A 152 6.85 -12.47 -19.48
N ARG A 153 7.16 -13.15 -18.36
CA ARG A 153 8.47 -13.77 -18.11
C ARG A 153 8.38 -15.25 -17.70
N PRO A 154 7.60 -16.09 -18.43
CA PRO A 154 7.38 -17.48 -18.05
C PRO A 154 8.67 -18.31 -17.98
N GLU A 155 9.72 -17.91 -18.71
CA GLU A 155 11.04 -18.56 -18.67
C GLU A 155 11.75 -18.47 -17.31
N GLN A 156 11.31 -17.56 -16.43
CA GLN A 156 11.88 -17.38 -15.10
C GLN A 156 11.19 -18.24 -14.04
N LEU A 157 9.99 -18.76 -14.32
CA LEU A 157 9.15 -19.48 -13.35
C LEU A 157 9.86 -20.69 -12.77
N ASP A 158 10.65 -21.42 -13.57
CA ASP A 158 11.41 -22.60 -13.15
C ASP A 158 12.45 -22.29 -12.06
N GLN A 159 12.85 -21.01 -11.91
CA GLN A 159 13.80 -20.58 -10.89
C GLN A 159 13.13 -20.13 -9.59
N ILE A 160 11.81 -19.93 -9.60
CA ILE A 160 11.06 -19.46 -8.43
C ILE A 160 10.74 -20.64 -7.52
N LEU A 161 11.23 -20.56 -6.28
CA LEU A 161 11.04 -21.58 -5.25
C LEU A 161 9.67 -21.42 -4.57
N ALA A 162 9.30 -20.18 -4.26
CA ALA A 162 8.05 -19.84 -3.59
C ALA A 162 7.73 -18.34 -3.70
N GLY A 163 6.47 -17.99 -3.44
CA GLY A 163 6.03 -16.61 -3.23
C GLY A 163 5.37 -16.40 -1.87
N THR A 164 5.15 -15.14 -1.54
CA THR A 164 4.29 -14.72 -0.43
C THR A 164 3.36 -13.61 -0.92
N GLU A 165 2.11 -13.59 -0.43
CA GLU A 165 1.13 -12.55 -0.79
C GLU A 165 0.46 -11.98 0.46
N GLU A 166 0.48 -10.65 0.57
CA GLU A 166 0.05 -9.91 1.75
C GLU A 166 -1.43 -9.49 1.71
N THR A 167 -2.05 -9.36 0.53
CA THR A 167 -3.39 -8.77 0.40
C THR A 167 -4.50 -9.79 0.23
N THR A 168 -5.71 -9.40 0.61
CA THR A 168 -6.91 -10.20 0.31
C THR A 168 -7.10 -10.35 -1.19
N THR A 169 -6.93 -9.26 -1.96
CA THR A 169 -7.16 -9.25 -3.41
C THR A 169 -6.16 -10.12 -4.16
N GLY A 170 -4.86 -10.02 -3.83
CA GLY A 170 -3.83 -10.89 -4.39
C GLY A 170 -4.06 -12.36 -4.04
N VAL A 171 -4.42 -12.67 -2.79
CA VAL A 171 -4.74 -14.07 -2.40
C VAL A 171 -5.93 -14.63 -3.20
N ILE A 172 -6.96 -13.83 -3.46
CA ILE A 172 -8.10 -14.27 -4.28
C ILE A 172 -7.64 -14.59 -5.72
N ARG A 173 -6.83 -13.72 -6.33
CA ARG A 173 -6.26 -13.95 -7.67
C ARG A 173 -5.43 -15.23 -7.72
N LEU A 174 -4.54 -15.42 -6.76
CA LEU A 174 -3.68 -16.60 -6.68
C LEU A 174 -4.45 -17.90 -6.44
N LYS A 175 -5.52 -17.87 -5.62
CA LYS A 175 -6.40 -19.03 -5.43
C LYS A 175 -7.13 -19.41 -6.71
N ALA A 176 -7.58 -18.42 -7.49
CA ALA A 176 -8.18 -18.69 -8.80
C ALA A 176 -7.15 -19.33 -9.75
N MET A 177 -5.94 -18.77 -9.84
CA MET A 177 -4.84 -19.36 -10.63
C MET A 177 -4.51 -20.79 -10.19
N ALA A 178 -4.50 -21.07 -8.89
CA ALA A 178 -4.24 -22.41 -8.37
C ALA A 178 -5.37 -23.40 -8.71
N ALA A 179 -6.64 -22.96 -8.62
CA ALA A 179 -7.79 -23.77 -9.01
C ALA A 179 -7.80 -24.10 -10.51
N ASP A 180 -7.32 -23.16 -11.34
CA ASP A 180 -7.18 -23.33 -12.79
C ASP A 180 -5.91 -24.10 -13.20
N GLY A 181 -5.05 -24.45 -12.24
CA GLY A 181 -3.76 -25.11 -12.51
C GLY A 181 -2.72 -24.20 -13.18
N ALA A 182 -2.94 -22.88 -13.20
CA ALA A 182 -2.09 -21.88 -13.82
C ALA A 182 -0.97 -21.36 -12.89
N LEU A 183 -1.11 -21.52 -11.57
CA LEU A 183 -0.09 -21.08 -10.61
C LEU A 183 1.12 -22.02 -10.64
N ALA A 184 2.27 -21.52 -11.08
CA ALA A 184 3.45 -22.33 -11.37
C ALA A 184 4.30 -22.69 -10.14
N PHE A 185 4.19 -21.94 -9.05
CA PHE A 185 4.99 -22.13 -7.83
C PHE A 185 4.16 -21.91 -6.56
N PRO A 186 4.55 -22.50 -5.41
CA PRO A 186 3.77 -22.39 -4.18
C PRO A 186 3.80 -20.96 -3.63
N VAL A 187 2.65 -20.48 -3.12
CA VAL A 187 2.55 -19.17 -2.48
C VAL A 187 1.98 -19.30 -1.07
N VAL A 188 2.63 -18.65 -0.10
CA VAL A 188 2.13 -18.51 1.27
C VAL A 188 1.25 -17.28 1.36
N ALA A 189 -0.05 -17.48 1.63
CA ALA A 189 -1.01 -16.40 1.86
C ALA A 189 -0.80 -15.77 3.25
N VAL A 190 0.12 -14.81 3.34
CA VAL A 190 0.44 -14.09 4.60
C VAL A 190 -0.80 -13.37 5.13
N ASN A 191 -1.69 -12.92 4.23
CA ASN A 191 -2.97 -12.31 4.62
C ASN A 191 -3.84 -13.20 5.52
N GLU A 192 -3.70 -14.53 5.45
CA GLU A 192 -4.49 -15.48 6.25
C GLU A 192 -3.87 -15.76 7.63
N ALA A 193 -2.65 -15.29 7.88
CA ALA A 193 -2.08 -15.34 9.22
C ALA A 193 -2.95 -14.51 10.16
N LYS A 194 -3.39 -15.10 11.28
CA LYS A 194 -4.30 -14.43 12.23
C LYS A 194 -3.71 -13.13 12.78
N THR A 195 -2.39 -13.06 12.96
CA THR A 195 -1.67 -11.86 13.40
C THR A 195 -1.63 -10.75 12.34
N LYS A 196 -1.88 -11.08 11.06
CA LYS A 196 -2.08 -10.09 9.98
C LYS A 196 -3.56 -9.76 9.88
N HIS A 197 -4.37 -10.76 9.53
CA HIS A 197 -5.79 -10.58 9.20
C HIS A 197 -6.60 -9.86 10.28
N LEU A 198 -6.38 -10.19 11.55
CA LEU A 198 -7.16 -9.64 12.67
C LEU A 198 -6.64 -8.30 13.17
N PHE A 199 -5.39 -7.93 12.84
CA PHE A 199 -4.71 -6.78 13.41
C PHE A 199 -4.43 -5.71 12.37
N ASP A 200 -3.72 -6.05 11.29
CA ASP A 200 -3.37 -5.10 10.24
C ASP A 200 -4.62 -4.51 9.59
N ASN A 201 -5.43 -5.38 8.97
CA ASN A 201 -6.62 -4.99 8.23
C ASN A 201 -7.60 -4.19 9.12
N ARG A 202 -7.71 -4.52 10.41
CA ARG A 202 -8.67 -3.88 11.32
C ARG A 202 -8.10 -2.65 12.02
N TYR A 203 -6.95 -2.77 12.65
CA TYR A 203 -6.40 -1.75 13.53
C TYR A 203 -5.44 -0.83 12.79
N GLY A 204 -4.57 -1.40 11.96
CA GLY A 204 -3.63 -0.66 11.11
C GLY A 204 -4.38 0.20 10.11
N THR A 205 -5.11 -0.43 9.18
CA THR A 205 -5.85 0.28 8.13
C THR A 205 -6.86 1.26 8.73
N GLY A 206 -7.61 0.85 9.75
CA GLY A 206 -8.57 1.74 10.41
C GLY A 206 -7.95 3.02 10.98
N GLN A 207 -6.71 2.95 11.49
CA GLN A 207 -5.98 4.13 11.97
C GLN A 207 -5.39 4.96 10.83
N SER A 208 -4.77 4.32 9.84
CA SER A 208 -4.10 5.02 8.74
C SER A 208 -5.09 5.70 7.80
N THR A 209 -6.28 5.12 7.56
CA THR A 209 -7.35 5.78 6.79
C THR A 209 -7.75 7.12 7.42
N VAL A 210 -7.91 7.17 8.74
CA VAL A 210 -8.22 8.41 9.46
C VAL A 210 -7.08 9.42 9.32
N ASP A 211 -5.82 9.02 9.57
CA ASP A 211 -4.67 9.92 9.43
C ASP A 211 -4.55 10.44 8.00
N GLY A 212 -4.66 9.58 6.98
CA GLY A 212 -4.60 9.94 5.57
C GLY A 212 -5.64 11.01 5.20
N ILE A 213 -6.90 10.79 5.56
CA ILE A 213 -7.97 11.77 5.29
C ILE A 213 -7.72 13.08 6.04
N LEU A 214 -7.34 13.03 7.32
CA LEU A 214 -7.06 14.24 8.10
C LEU A 214 -5.88 15.04 7.54
N ARG A 215 -4.80 14.38 7.15
CA ARG A 215 -3.59 15.01 6.58
C ARG A 215 -3.85 15.60 5.20
N ALA A 216 -4.67 14.94 4.39
CA ALA A 216 -5.05 15.42 3.07
C ALA A 216 -6.03 16.61 3.16
N THR A 217 -7.00 16.58 4.09
CA THR A 217 -8.16 17.50 4.03
C THR A 217 -8.23 18.53 5.16
N ASN A 218 -7.60 18.29 6.31
CA ASN A 218 -7.82 19.02 7.57
C ASN A 218 -9.30 19.09 8.01
N VAL A 219 -10.15 18.17 7.56
CA VAL A 219 -11.58 18.19 7.90
C VAL A 219 -11.79 17.91 9.39
N LEU A 220 -12.73 18.62 10.02
CA LEU A 220 -13.21 18.26 11.36
C LEU A 220 -14.15 17.05 11.24
N LEU A 221 -13.78 15.93 11.88
CA LEU A 221 -14.56 14.68 11.85
C LEU A 221 -15.72 14.63 12.84
N ALA A 222 -15.62 15.34 13.96
CA ALA A 222 -16.67 15.35 14.98
C ALA A 222 -17.98 15.93 14.41
N GLY A 223 -19.08 15.20 14.55
CA GLY A 223 -20.39 15.55 14.00
C GLY A 223 -20.56 15.33 12.50
N ARG A 224 -19.53 14.89 11.77
CA ARG A 224 -19.64 14.56 10.34
C ARG A 224 -20.33 13.22 10.12
N LYS A 225 -21.03 13.11 9.01
CA LYS A 225 -21.66 11.88 8.54
C LYS A 225 -20.69 11.15 7.64
N VAL A 226 -20.16 10.03 8.12
CA VAL A 226 -19.16 9.23 7.43
C VAL A 226 -19.80 7.95 6.96
N VAL A 227 -19.73 7.70 5.66
CA VAL A 227 -20.23 6.48 5.02
C VAL A 227 -19.05 5.57 4.75
N ILE A 228 -19.15 4.33 5.20
CA ILE A 228 -18.15 3.30 4.95
C ILE A 228 -18.81 2.19 4.14
N ALA A 229 -18.29 1.95 2.95
CA ALA A 229 -18.76 0.89 2.10
C ALA A 229 -17.93 -0.38 2.32
N GLY A 230 -18.62 -1.44 2.72
CA GLY A 230 -18.03 -2.71 3.15
C GLY A 230 -17.86 -2.77 4.67
N TYR A 231 -18.31 -3.89 5.26
CA TYR A 231 -18.13 -4.17 6.69
C TYR A 231 -17.29 -5.42 6.91
N GLY A 232 -16.24 -5.57 6.09
CA GLY A 232 -15.14 -6.53 6.31
C GLY A 232 -14.23 -6.13 7.48
N TRP A 233 -13.05 -6.73 7.58
CA TRP A 233 -12.09 -6.37 8.65
C TRP A 233 -11.61 -4.93 8.55
N VAL A 234 -11.36 -4.45 7.32
CA VAL A 234 -11.02 -3.05 7.02
C VAL A 234 -12.17 -2.12 7.40
N GLY A 235 -13.38 -2.38 6.90
CA GLY A 235 -14.58 -1.60 7.24
C GLY A 235 -14.86 -1.50 8.74
N ARG A 236 -14.78 -2.61 9.48
CA ARG A 236 -14.90 -2.63 10.96
C ARG A 236 -13.86 -1.73 11.63
N GLY A 237 -12.63 -1.78 11.12
CA GLY A 237 -11.53 -0.93 11.53
C GLY A 237 -11.89 0.54 11.39
N ILE A 238 -12.13 0.97 10.16
CA ILE A 238 -12.46 2.35 9.81
C ILE A 238 -13.66 2.85 10.63
N ALA A 239 -14.76 2.08 10.68
CA ALA A 239 -16.00 2.47 11.35
C ALA A 239 -15.81 2.79 12.83
N SER A 240 -15.09 1.93 13.53
CA SER A 240 -14.82 2.14 14.95
C SER A 240 -13.96 3.38 15.23
N ARG A 241 -13.03 3.75 14.33
CA ARG A 241 -12.13 4.90 14.51
C ARG A 241 -12.84 6.21 14.23
N PHE A 242 -13.60 6.29 13.13
CA PHE A 242 -14.43 7.47 12.85
C PHE A 242 -15.48 7.71 13.93
N ARG A 243 -16.15 6.66 14.43
CA ARG A 243 -17.04 6.78 15.59
C ARG A 243 -16.29 7.26 16.83
N GLY A 244 -15.10 6.71 17.10
CA GLY A 244 -14.24 7.14 18.22
C GLY A 244 -13.83 8.62 18.13
N MET A 245 -13.80 9.19 16.92
CA MET A 245 -13.55 10.60 16.65
C MET A 245 -14.82 11.47 16.62
N GLY A 246 -15.97 10.93 17.02
CA GLY A 246 -17.23 11.66 17.14
C GLY A 246 -18.01 11.81 15.83
N SER A 247 -17.67 11.07 14.78
CA SER A 247 -18.47 11.04 13.55
C SER A 247 -19.73 10.19 13.72
N HIS A 248 -20.78 10.55 12.98
CA HIS A 248 -21.94 9.70 12.74
C HIS A 248 -21.60 8.74 11.61
N VAL A 249 -21.53 7.45 11.88
CA VAL A 249 -21.07 6.45 10.90
C VAL A 249 -22.25 5.65 10.37
N ALA A 250 -22.37 5.57 9.04
CA ALA A 250 -23.27 4.66 8.34
C ALA A 250 -22.46 3.65 7.52
N ILE A 251 -22.98 2.43 7.42
CA ILE A 251 -22.38 1.32 6.69
C ILE A 251 -23.25 0.99 5.49
N THR A 252 -22.62 0.70 4.35
CA THR A 252 -23.30 0.03 3.22
C THR A 252 -22.72 -1.37 3.07
N GLU A 253 -23.58 -2.39 3.06
CA GLU A 253 -23.17 -3.78 2.88
C GLU A 253 -24.13 -4.54 1.96
N VAL A 254 -23.55 -5.41 1.13
CA VAL A 254 -24.25 -6.37 0.28
C VAL A 254 -24.47 -7.70 1.01
N GLU A 255 -23.57 -8.08 1.92
CA GLU A 255 -23.67 -9.32 2.68
C GLU A 255 -24.53 -9.15 3.95
N PRO A 256 -25.55 -10.01 4.18
CA PRO A 256 -26.50 -9.81 5.26
C PRO A 256 -25.90 -10.02 6.66
N ILE A 257 -24.90 -10.91 6.80
CA ILE A 257 -24.28 -11.21 8.09
C ILE A 257 -23.45 -10.01 8.59
N PRO A 258 -22.48 -9.48 7.82
CA PRO A 258 -21.77 -8.25 8.20
C PRO A 258 -22.71 -7.05 8.38
N ALA A 259 -23.79 -6.93 7.60
CA ALA A 259 -24.78 -5.87 7.77
C ALA A 259 -25.48 -5.94 9.14
N ILE A 260 -25.96 -7.12 9.55
CA ILE A 260 -26.58 -7.29 10.88
C ILE A 260 -25.55 -7.02 11.98
N GLU A 261 -24.30 -7.46 11.81
CA GLU A 261 -23.22 -7.18 12.77
C GLU A 261 -22.97 -5.67 12.90
N ALA A 262 -22.95 -4.91 11.81
CA ALA A 262 -22.82 -3.46 11.84
C ALA A 262 -23.93 -2.79 12.67
N LEU A 263 -25.16 -3.28 12.54
CA LEU A 263 -26.27 -2.82 13.37
C LEU A 263 -26.06 -3.16 14.85
N MET A 264 -25.59 -4.38 15.16
CA MET A 264 -25.30 -4.80 16.53
C MET A 264 -24.14 -4.01 17.16
N ASP A 265 -23.16 -3.62 16.34
CA ASP A 265 -22.07 -2.74 16.74
C ASP A 265 -22.53 -1.30 16.95
N GLY A 266 -23.76 -0.94 16.58
CA GLY A 266 -24.37 0.38 16.82
C GLY A 266 -24.21 1.37 15.66
N PHE A 267 -23.95 0.88 14.45
CA PHE A 267 -23.96 1.69 13.23
C PHE A 267 -25.32 1.62 12.54
N VAL A 268 -25.63 2.63 11.73
CA VAL A 268 -26.79 2.57 10.83
C VAL A 268 -26.35 1.88 9.54
N VAL A 269 -27.19 1.00 9.01
CA VAL A 269 -26.97 0.38 7.69
C VAL A 269 -27.94 0.97 6.68
N MET A 270 -27.44 1.40 5.53
CA MET A 270 -28.21 2.05 4.47
C MET A 270 -27.83 1.49 3.11
N THR A 271 -28.69 1.67 2.12
CA THR A 271 -28.31 1.43 0.71
C THR A 271 -27.33 2.50 0.23
N GLY A 272 -26.55 2.20 -0.82
CA GLY A 272 -25.59 3.15 -1.39
C GLY A 272 -26.22 4.48 -1.80
N LEU A 273 -27.43 4.46 -2.37
CA LEU A 273 -28.16 5.67 -2.77
C LEU A 273 -28.64 6.52 -1.59
N GLU A 274 -29.13 5.89 -0.53
CA GLU A 274 -29.52 6.60 0.70
C GLU A 274 -28.29 7.20 1.39
N ALA A 275 -27.20 6.44 1.45
CA ALA A 275 -25.95 6.89 2.04
C ALA A 275 -25.34 8.06 1.25
N ALA A 276 -25.38 8.00 -0.09
CA ALA A 276 -24.90 9.08 -0.97
C ALA A 276 -25.63 10.41 -0.74
N ALA A 277 -26.94 10.36 -0.48
CA ALA A 277 -27.73 11.55 -0.15
C ALA A 277 -27.51 12.06 1.29
N TRP A 278 -26.96 11.22 2.18
CA TRP A 278 -26.84 11.51 3.60
C TRP A 278 -25.43 11.95 4.02
N GLY A 279 -24.38 11.32 3.49
CA GLY A 279 -23.00 11.42 3.98
C GLY A 279 -22.22 12.66 3.52
N ASP A 280 -21.24 13.05 4.32
CA ASP A 280 -20.22 14.09 4.04
C ASP A 280 -18.90 13.47 3.52
N VAL A 281 -18.49 12.35 4.11
CA VAL A 281 -17.23 11.65 3.80
C VAL A 281 -17.55 10.20 3.46
N PHE A 282 -17.01 9.71 2.36
CA PHE A 282 -17.29 8.39 1.80
C PHE A 282 -15.98 7.61 1.68
N ILE A 283 -15.96 6.42 2.27
CA ILE A 283 -14.76 5.57 2.32
C ILE A 283 -15.11 4.19 1.82
N THR A 284 -14.45 3.75 0.74
CA THR A 284 -14.62 2.41 0.17
C THR A 284 -13.60 1.44 0.78
N ALA A 285 -14.05 0.24 1.14
CA ALA A 285 -13.22 -0.80 1.77
C ALA A 285 -13.75 -2.21 1.43
N THR A 286 -14.11 -2.43 0.16
CA THR A 286 -14.83 -3.62 -0.29
C THR A 286 -13.98 -4.61 -1.06
N GLY A 287 -12.92 -4.14 -1.74
CA GLY A 287 -12.19 -4.89 -2.76
C GLY A 287 -13.02 -5.17 -4.03
N ASN A 288 -14.09 -4.41 -4.27
CA ASN A 288 -15.03 -4.59 -5.38
C ASN A 288 -15.10 -3.35 -6.28
N LEU A 289 -15.61 -3.50 -7.49
CA LEU A 289 -15.60 -2.47 -8.53
C LEU A 289 -16.84 -1.58 -8.45
N ASN A 290 -16.66 -0.28 -8.72
CA ASN A 290 -17.74 0.69 -8.93
C ASN A 290 -18.74 0.76 -7.75
N VAL A 291 -18.23 0.74 -6.53
CA VAL A 291 -19.00 0.87 -5.28
C VAL A 291 -19.73 2.21 -5.26
N PHE A 292 -19.02 3.29 -5.55
CA PHE A 292 -19.62 4.59 -5.87
C PHE A 292 -19.48 4.89 -7.35
N ARG A 293 -20.58 5.31 -7.97
CA ARG A 293 -20.76 5.44 -9.42
C ARG A 293 -21.71 6.60 -9.72
N ARG A 294 -21.97 6.86 -11.01
CA ARG A 294 -22.71 8.05 -11.51
C ARG A 294 -23.92 8.43 -10.65
N GLU A 295 -24.86 7.51 -10.40
CA GLU A 295 -26.07 7.82 -9.63
C GLU A 295 -25.81 8.18 -8.16
N HIS A 296 -24.68 7.76 -7.59
CA HIS A 296 -24.27 8.15 -6.25
C HIS A 296 -23.73 9.59 -6.25
N PHE A 297 -22.87 9.93 -7.22
CA PHE A 297 -22.30 11.27 -7.36
C PHE A 297 -23.39 12.34 -7.59
N GLU A 298 -24.46 11.98 -8.32
CA GLU A 298 -25.64 12.83 -8.50
C GLU A 298 -26.35 13.15 -7.17
N LYS A 299 -26.36 12.20 -6.22
CA LYS A 299 -27.01 12.34 -4.90
C LYS A 299 -26.13 13.00 -3.86
N MET A 300 -24.81 12.92 -3.99
CA MET A 300 -23.87 13.58 -3.09
C MET A 300 -24.07 15.09 -3.08
N HIS A 301 -23.95 15.67 -1.88
CA HIS A 301 -24.04 17.12 -1.70
C HIS A 301 -22.72 17.81 -2.07
N ASP A 302 -22.80 19.12 -2.24
CA ASP A 302 -21.62 19.96 -2.45
C ASP A 302 -20.64 19.85 -1.25
N GLY A 303 -19.37 19.65 -1.55
CA GLY A 303 -18.31 19.48 -0.56
C GLY A 303 -18.07 18.04 -0.10
N ALA A 304 -18.74 17.04 -0.68
CA ALA A 304 -18.49 15.65 -0.35
C ALA A 304 -17.03 15.24 -0.60
N ILE A 305 -16.48 14.40 0.27
CA ILE A 305 -15.10 13.89 0.21
C ILE A 305 -15.15 12.38 0.05
N MET A 306 -14.48 11.86 -0.97
CA MET A 306 -14.35 10.43 -1.23
C MET A 306 -12.89 10.00 -1.05
N ALA A 307 -12.71 8.85 -0.43
CA ALA A 307 -11.42 8.19 -0.27
C ALA A 307 -11.61 6.67 -0.42
N ASN A 308 -10.53 6.00 -0.78
CA ASN A 308 -10.49 4.56 -0.87
C ASN A 308 -9.53 4.00 0.20
N SER A 309 -9.86 2.84 0.73
CA SER A 309 -8.97 2.05 1.59
C SER A 309 -8.96 0.57 1.17
N GLY A 310 -9.52 0.27 0.00
CA GLY A 310 -9.19 -0.92 -0.78
C GLY A 310 -7.81 -0.81 -1.41
N HIS A 311 -7.43 -1.86 -2.12
CA HIS A 311 -6.10 -1.96 -2.73
C HIS A 311 -6.02 -1.31 -4.13
N PHE A 312 -7.12 -1.33 -4.91
CA PHE A 312 -7.20 -0.76 -6.25
C PHE A 312 -8.15 0.44 -6.28
N ASP A 313 -7.91 1.38 -7.20
CA ASP A 313 -8.64 2.64 -7.35
C ASP A 313 -10.03 2.50 -7.98
N ASP A 314 -10.39 1.30 -8.39
CA ASP A 314 -11.62 0.97 -9.11
C ASP A 314 -12.85 0.76 -8.21
N GLU A 315 -12.71 0.88 -6.88
CA GLU A 315 -13.86 0.95 -5.97
C GLU A 315 -14.69 2.23 -6.22
N ILE A 316 -14.05 3.30 -6.68
CA ILE A 316 -14.72 4.55 -7.08
C ILE A 316 -14.66 4.64 -8.60
N ASP A 317 -15.81 4.83 -9.27
CA ASP A 317 -15.86 5.01 -10.72
C ASP A 317 -15.37 6.41 -11.14
N LEU A 318 -14.04 6.60 -11.06
CA LEU A 318 -13.36 7.84 -11.40
C LEU A 318 -13.51 8.21 -12.89
N LYS A 319 -13.73 7.21 -13.75
CA LYS A 319 -14.00 7.45 -15.17
C LYS A 319 -15.32 8.19 -15.34
N SER A 320 -16.40 7.66 -14.77
CA SER A 320 -17.70 8.34 -14.80
C SER A 320 -17.65 9.69 -14.10
N LEU A 321 -16.91 9.83 -12.99
CA LEU A 321 -16.76 11.11 -12.29
C LEU A 321 -16.08 12.17 -13.17
N ARG A 322 -15.00 11.80 -13.88
CA ARG A 322 -14.31 12.69 -14.84
C ARG A 322 -15.20 13.09 -16.01
N GLU A 323 -15.98 12.14 -16.55
CA GLU A 323 -16.96 12.43 -17.60
C GLU A 323 -18.02 13.44 -17.14
N MET A 324 -18.56 13.25 -15.93
CA MET A 324 -19.54 14.16 -15.33
C MET A 324 -18.96 15.55 -15.04
N ALA A 325 -17.68 15.64 -14.68
CA ALA A 325 -17.02 16.91 -14.44
C ALA A 325 -16.72 17.71 -15.71
N ALA A 326 -16.81 17.08 -16.90
CA ALA A 326 -16.60 17.73 -18.20
C ALA A 326 -15.31 18.58 -18.27
N GLY A 327 -14.22 18.08 -17.69
CA GLY A 327 -12.91 18.76 -17.67
C GLY A 327 -12.73 19.78 -16.54
N GLN A 328 -13.74 20.00 -15.69
CA GLN A 328 -13.64 20.87 -14.51
C GLN A 328 -13.06 20.09 -13.33
N VAL A 329 -11.79 19.70 -13.47
CA VAL A 329 -11.02 18.98 -12.46
C VAL A 329 -9.77 19.78 -12.12
N ARG A 330 -9.48 19.95 -10.84
CA ARG A 330 -8.22 20.56 -10.40
C ARG A 330 -7.73 19.96 -9.10
N GLU A 331 -6.42 19.95 -8.90
CA GLU A 331 -5.84 19.68 -7.60
C GLU A 331 -6.01 20.91 -6.70
N VAL A 332 -6.80 20.79 -5.63
CA VAL A 332 -7.04 21.90 -4.68
C VAL A 332 -6.05 21.88 -3.52
N ARG A 333 -5.45 20.72 -3.27
CA ARG A 333 -4.40 20.49 -2.28
C ARG A 333 -3.63 19.24 -2.69
N ARG A 334 -2.40 19.11 -2.22
CA ARG A 334 -1.60 17.90 -2.38
C ARG A 334 -2.44 16.65 -2.07
N ASP A 335 -2.53 15.75 -3.04
CA ASP A 335 -3.29 14.50 -2.98
C ASP A 335 -4.82 14.70 -2.83
N VAL A 336 -5.39 15.85 -3.24
CA VAL A 336 -6.84 16.11 -3.25
C VAL A 336 -7.29 16.77 -4.55
N GLU A 337 -8.03 16.02 -5.35
CA GLU A 337 -8.66 16.51 -6.58
C GLU A 337 -10.09 16.99 -6.30
N GLU A 338 -10.47 18.15 -6.85
CA GLU A 338 -11.82 18.70 -6.87
C GLU A 338 -12.42 18.51 -8.26
N PHE A 339 -13.63 17.93 -8.31
CA PHE A 339 -14.44 17.71 -9.50
C PHE A 339 -15.70 18.58 -9.40
N ILE A 340 -15.96 19.43 -10.38
CA ILE A 340 -17.20 20.21 -10.45
C ILE A 340 -18.24 19.44 -11.26
N VAL A 341 -19.25 18.90 -10.59
CA VAL A 341 -20.33 18.10 -11.18
C VAL A 341 -21.67 18.79 -10.91
N ASP A 342 -22.35 19.23 -11.97
CA ASP A 342 -23.63 19.95 -11.89
C ASP A 342 -23.62 21.12 -10.88
N GLY A 343 -22.51 21.86 -10.81
CA GLY A 343 -22.33 22.99 -9.90
C GLY A 343 -21.97 22.61 -8.45
N LYS A 344 -21.82 21.32 -8.13
CA LYS A 344 -21.36 20.80 -6.84
C LYS A 344 -19.88 20.44 -6.92
N ARG A 345 -19.13 20.69 -5.85
CA ARG A 345 -17.74 20.28 -5.69
C ARG A 345 -17.69 18.92 -5.01
N LEU A 346 -17.14 17.92 -5.69
CA LEU A 346 -16.85 16.60 -5.13
C LEU A 346 -15.33 16.45 -5.03
N HIS A 347 -14.83 15.88 -3.95
CA HIS A 347 -13.39 15.74 -3.72
C HIS A 347 -12.99 14.28 -3.69
N VAL A 348 -11.86 13.95 -4.30
CA VAL A 348 -11.24 12.62 -4.23
C VAL A 348 -9.87 12.75 -3.60
N VAL A 349 -9.62 11.98 -2.55
CA VAL A 349 -8.32 11.88 -1.89
C VAL A 349 -7.46 10.85 -2.61
N ALA A 350 -6.19 11.19 -2.82
CA ALA A 350 -5.14 10.34 -3.39
C ALA A 350 -5.53 9.66 -4.72
N GLU A 351 -6.26 10.35 -5.58
CA GLU A 351 -6.74 9.80 -6.87
C GLU A 351 -7.54 8.48 -6.70
N GLY A 352 -8.12 8.23 -5.52
CA GLY A 352 -8.83 7.00 -5.19
C GLY A 352 -7.93 5.80 -4.86
N ARG A 353 -6.62 6.00 -4.64
CA ARG A 353 -5.63 4.94 -4.37
C ARG A 353 -5.32 4.71 -2.90
#